data_AF-A0A961ANL8-F1
#
_entry.id   AF-A0A961ANL8-F1
#
_cell.length_a   1.000
_cell.length_b   1.000
_cell.length_c   1.000
_cell.angle_alpha   90.00
_cell.angle_beta   90.00
_cell.angle_gamma   90.00
#
_symmetry.space_group_name_H-M   'P 1'
#
loop_
_entity.id
_entity.type
_entity.pdbx_description
1 polymer ?
#
loop_
_entity_poly.entity_id
_entity_poly.type
_entity_poly.pdbx_seq_one_letter_code
_entity_poly.pdbx_strand_id
1 'polypeptide(L)'
;SRVDSARIAVWKAGEANLSLKNSVVASDAMFPFADGLIACAEAGAVAAIQPGGSMRDEEVIAAANERDMAMVFTGHRHFLH
;
A
#
# COMPACT_ATOMS: atom_id res chain seq x y z
N SER A 1 2.08 -8.87 -9.75
CA SER A 1 1.04 -8.70 -8.71
C SER A 1 1.24 -7.35 -8.00
N ARG A 2 0.31 -6.86 -7.16
CA ARG A 2 0.50 -5.62 -6.38
C ARG A 2 1.59 -5.76 -5.31
N VAL A 3 1.73 -6.96 -4.73
CA VAL A 3 2.83 -7.26 -3.80
C VAL A 3 4.20 -7.12 -4.45
N ASP A 4 4.34 -7.54 -5.72
CA ASP A 4 5.59 -7.36 -6.47
C ASP A 4 5.86 -5.88 -6.74
N SER A 5 4.82 -5.10 -7.08
CA SER A 5 4.93 -3.65 -7.26
C SER A 5 5.41 -2.96 -5.98
N ALA A 6 4.85 -3.32 -4.82
CA ALA A 6 5.30 -2.82 -3.52
C ALA A 6 6.77 -3.17 -3.25
N ARG A 7 7.16 -4.43 -3.45
CA ARG A 7 8.55 -4.89 -3.28
C ARG A 7 9.53 -4.17 -4.21
N ILE A 8 9.15 -3.95 -5.47
CA ILE A 8 9.97 -3.19 -6.43
C ILE A 8 10.18 -1.76 -5.96
N ALA A 9 9.12 -1.09 -5.47
CA ALA A 9 9.23 0.28 -4.97
C ALA A 9 10.19 0.37 -3.77
N VAL A 10 10.06 -0.55 -2.81
CA VAL A 10 10.95 -0.63 -1.63
C VAL A 10 12.39 -0.92 -2.05
N TRP A 11 12.60 -1.89 -2.92
CA TRP A 11 13.92 -2.26 -3.41
C TRP A 11 14.59 -1.08 -4.13
N LYS A 12 13.89 -0.40 -5.04
CA LYS A 12 14.42 0.75 -5.79
C LYS A 12 14.74 1.93 -4.88
N ALA A 13 13.94 2.20 -3.85
CA ALA A 13 14.27 3.21 -2.85
C ALA A 13 15.55 2.86 -2.09
N GLY A 14 15.74 1.57 -1.75
CA GLY A 14 16.97 1.07 -1.13
C GLY A 14 18.20 1.25 -2.03
N GLU A 15 18.10 0.91 -3.32
CA GLU A 15 19.18 1.15 -4.30
C GLU A 15 19.52 2.65 -4.43
N ALA A 16 18.51 3.51 -4.34
CA ALA A 16 18.68 4.97 -4.39
C ALA A 16 19.12 5.58 -3.05
N ASN A 17 19.30 4.77 -1.99
CA ASN A 17 19.62 5.21 -0.64
C ASN A 17 18.61 6.25 -0.09
N LEU A 18 17.35 6.12 -0.48
CA LEU A 18 16.23 6.96 -0.04
C LEU A 18 15.53 6.32 1.17
N SER A 19 15.28 7.12 2.20
CA SER A 19 14.47 6.67 3.33
C SER A 19 12.99 6.71 2.97
N LEU A 20 12.28 5.62 3.24
CA LEU A 20 10.82 5.53 3.12
C LEU A 20 10.11 5.76 4.46
N LYS A 21 10.84 6.16 5.51
CA LYS A 21 10.26 6.45 6.83
C LYS A 21 9.26 7.59 6.73
N ASN A 22 8.08 7.39 7.30
CA ASN A 22 6.96 8.34 7.29
C ASN A 22 6.44 8.66 5.87
N SER A 23 6.66 7.75 4.90
CA SER A 23 6.13 7.90 3.55
C SER A 23 4.64 7.54 3.49
N VAL A 24 4.03 7.83 2.34
CA VAL A 24 2.65 7.46 2.03
C VAL A 24 2.65 6.62 0.76
N VAL A 25 1.92 5.51 0.75
CA VAL A 25 1.72 4.68 -0.44
C VAL A 25 0.43 5.05 -1.16
N ALA A 26 0.47 5.13 -2.49
CA ALA A 26 -0.71 5.28 -3.33
C ALA A 26 -0.80 4.12 -4.31
N SER A 27 -2.01 3.57 -4.47
CA SER A 27 -2.32 2.54 -5.46
C SER A 27 -3.50 3.02 -6.33
N ASP A 28 -3.36 2.89 -7.64
CA ASP A 28 -4.38 3.25 -8.63
C ASP A 28 -5.56 2.26 -8.64
N ALA A 29 -5.31 1.03 -8.16
CA ALA A 29 -6.25 -0.05 -7.97
C ALA A 29 -6.25 -0.56 -6.53
N MET A 30 -7.25 -1.40 -6.20
CA MET A 30 -7.40 -1.94 -4.86
C MET A 30 -6.30 -2.91 -4.45
N PHE A 31 -6.06 -3.03 -3.13
CA PHE A 31 -5.30 -4.15 -2.58
C PHE A 31 -6.20 -5.39 -2.49
N PRO A 32 -5.94 -6.46 -3.26
CA PRO A 32 -6.77 -7.67 -3.20
C PRO A 32 -6.54 -8.47 -1.91
N PHE A 33 -5.35 -8.32 -1.30
CA PHE A 33 -4.94 -8.91 -0.04
C PHE A 33 -4.04 -7.91 0.72
N ALA A 34 -3.82 -8.13 2.01
CA ALA A 34 -3.03 -7.25 2.86
C ALA A 34 -1.51 -7.26 2.57
N ASP A 35 -1.01 -8.28 1.85
CA ASP A 35 0.42 -8.50 1.60
C ASP A 35 1.15 -7.29 0.99
N GLY A 36 0.54 -6.65 -0.01
CA GLY A 36 1.08 -5.44 -0.64
C GLY A 36 1.12 -4.25 0.31
N LEU A 37 0.09 -4.06 1.14
CA LEU A 37 0.05 -3.02 2.16
C LEU A 37 1.13 -3.24 3.22
N ILE A 38 1.23 -4.47 3.73
CA ILE A 38 2.19 -4.87 4.76
C ILE A 38 3.62 -4.61 4.30
N ALA A 39 3.95 -4.97 3.05
CA ALA A 39 5.28 -4.71 2.49
C ALA A 39 5.63 -3.19 2.48
N CYS A 40 4.67 -2.33 2.17
CA CYS A 40 4.87 -0.87 2.24
C CYS A 40 5.00 -0.37 3.68
N ALA A 41 4.20 -0.91 4.60
CA ALA A 41 4.23 -0.57 6.02
C ALA A 41 5.59 -0.91 6.65
N GLU A 42 6.10 -2.11 6.38
CA GLU A 42 7.41 -2.59 6.86
C GLU A 42 8.57 -1.73 6.32
N ALA A 43 8.39 -1.12 5.15
CA ALA A 43 9.35 -0.16 4.60
C ALA A 43 9.27 1.24 5.24
N GLY A 44 8.26 1.51 6.07
CA GLY A 44 8.11 2.76 6.82
C GLY A 44 6.98 3.67 6.34
N ALA A 45 6.09 3.19 5.47
CA ALA A 45 4.89 3.93 5.12
C ALA A 45 3.95 4.03 6.34
N VAL A 46 3.37 5.23 6.56
CA VAL A 46 2.45 5.51 7.67
C VAL A 46 1.02 5.76 7.21
N ALA A 47 0.81 5.87 5.89
CA ALA A 47 -0.52 5.99 5.32
C ALA A 47 -0.61 5.33 3.94
N ALA A 48 -1.81 4.92 3.57
CA ALA A 48 -2.13 4.34 2.28
C ALA A 48 -3.40 4.97 1.67
N ILE A 49 -3.38 5.23 0.37
CA ILE A 49 -4.55 5.65 -0.42
C ILE A 49 -4.79 4.65 -1.56
N GLN A 50 -6.02 4.16 -1.66
CA GLN A 50 -6.45 3.21 -2.69
C GLN A 50 -7.95 3.36 -2.98
N PRO A 51 -8.49 2.77 -4.07
CA PRO A 51 -9.92 2.88 -4.39
C PRO A 51 -10.85 2.16 -3.41
N GLY A 52 -10.41 1.07 -2.79
CA GLY A 52 -11.29 0.10 -2.13
C GLY A 52 -12.05 -0.77 -3.13
N GLY A 53 -12.96 -1.59 -2.63
CA GLY A 53 -13.80 -2.51 -3.41
C GLY A 53 -13.26 -3.94 -3.53
N SER A 54 -12.32 -4.33 -2.66
CA SER A 54 -11.93 -5.74 -2.54
C SER A 54 -12.99 -6.51 -1.74
N MET A 55 -13.23 -7.78 -2.08
CA MET A 55 -14.00 -8.68 -1.20
C MET A 55 -13.34 -8.86 0.19
N ARG A 56 -12.07 -8.47 0.31
CA ARG A 56 -11.25 -8.61 1.52
C ARG A 56 -10.81 -7.27 2.10
N ASP A 57 -11.53 -6.19 1.83
CA ASP A 57 -11.15 -4.88 2.38
C ASP A 57 -11.06 -4.89 3.91
N GLU A 58 -11.90 -5.66 4.61
CA GLU A 58 -11.83 -5.83 6.06
C GLU A 58 -10.47 -6.38 6.53
N GLU A 59 -9.92 -7.38 5.83
CA GLU A 59 -8.59 -7.94 6.13
C GLU A 59 -7.49 -6.90 5.91
N VAL A 60 -7.61 -6.09 4.85
CA VAL A 60 -6.64 -5.04 4.52
C VAL A 60 -6.70 -3.89 5.54
N ILE A 61 -7.90 -3.49 5.96
CA ILE A 61 -8.13 -2.46 6.97
C ILE A 61 -7.59 -2.93 8.33
N ALA A 62 -7.85 -4.19 8.71
CA ALA A 62 -7.31 -4.76 9.94
C ALA A 62 -5.77 -4.71 9.94
N ALA A 63 -5.13 -5.09 8.83
CA ALA A 63 -3.68 -5.03 8.71
C ALA A 63 -3.11 -3.60 8.80
N ALA A 64 -3.84 -2.59 8.29
CA ALA A 64 -3.50 -1.19 8.44
C ALA A 64 -3.58 -0.74 9.91
N ASN A 65 -4.68 -1.08 10.60
CA ASN A 65 -4.92 -0.73 11.99
C ASN A 65 -3.89 -1.36 12.95
N GLU A 66 -3.54 -2.63 12.73
CA GLU A 66 -2.49 -3.32 13.49
C GLU A 66 -1.13 -2.61 13.42
N ARG A 67 -0.91 -1.80 12.37
CA ARG A 67 0.34 -1.09 12.09
C ARG A 67 0.23 0.42 12.30
N ASP A 68 -0.87 0.88 12.89
CA ASP A 68 -1.17 2.31 13.12
C ASP A 68 -1.07 3.15 11.83
N MET A 69 -1.51 2.57 10.70
CA MET A 69 -1.50 3.25 9.40
C MET A 69 -2.85 3.89 9.11
N ALA A 70 -2.83 5.14 8.66
CA ALA A 70 -4.02 5.76 8.09
C ALA A 70 -4.34 5.14 6.71
N MET A 71 -5.59 4.78 6.47
CA MET A 71 -6.04 4.26 5.18
C MET A 71 -7.20 5.08 4.62
N VAL A 72 -7.08 5.50 3.35
CA VAL A 72 -8.09 6.30 2.65
C VAL A 72 -8.61 5.55 1.44
N PHE A 73 -9.94 5.41 1.36
CA PHE A 73 -10.64 4.88 0.19
C PHE A 73 -11.18 6.02 -0.68
N THR A 74 -10.83 6.02 -1.97
CA THR A 74 -11.29 7.05 -2.92
C THR A 74 -12.59 6.68 -3.65
N GLY A 75 -12.95 5.40 -3.66
CA GLY A 75 -14.10 4.87 -4.42
C GLY A 75 -13.93 4.90 -5.95
N HIS A 76 -12.78 5.35 -6.46
CA HIS A 76 -12.54 5.51 -7.89
C HIS A 76 -11.19 4.91 -8.30
N ARG A 77 -11.23 4.00 -9.29
CA ARG A 77 -10.04 3.35 -9.86
C ARG A 77 -9.51 4.16 -11.04
N HIS A 78 -8.21 4.49 -11.02
CA HIS A 78 -7.53 5.22 -12.09
C HIS A 78 -6.65 4.31 -12.94
N PHE A 79 -7.26 3.28 -13.55
CA PHE A 79 -6.52 2.32 -14.36
C PHE A 79 -6.14 2.92 -15.72
N LEU A 80 -4.87 2.73 -16.11
CA LEU A 80 -4.32 3.13 -17.41
C LEU A 80 -3.48 1.98 -17.96
N HIS A 81 -3.67 1.65 -19.25
CA HIS A 81 -2.92 0.59 -19.94
C HIS A 81 -1.53 1.07 -20.37
#